data_AF-A0A2P6RPV2-F1
#
_entry.id   AF-A0A2P6RPV2-F1
#
_cell.length_a   1.000
_cell.length_b   1.000
_cell.length_c   1.000
_cell.angle_alpha   90.00
_cell.angle_beta   90.00
_cell.angle_gamma   90.00
#
_symmetry.space_group_name_H-M   'P 1'
#
loop_
_entity.id
_entity.type
_entity.pdbx_description
1 polymer ?
#
loop_
_entity_poly.entity_id
_entity_poly.type
_entity_poly.pdbx_seq_one_letter_code
_entity_poly.pdbx_strand_id
1 'polypeptide(L)'
;MARLKEYTAEEIVLATDNFSWRLRSESVGIWGTVYKGYVDDAAISIKFLTSPEERVFNYMVKSLGLIRHPHLLSMLGFCSELKCFVYEHIEYSRVLHEVVKQNLHWHDRIRIANDICSALSYIIKRARCEPIVPDYLNASNILVDRHLNAKINVVLKRCDKPDLAWDVKTFGYLVLNLLNGIPGNCFSYCYVRWFVGLPQGLDKTAGQWPMDLAEKLMNVCRRCVDCNPRDDFRKKYIMVIIVKKMNDIREKADEMVRGRAGTYDLVTSGRDQDSDIPTQFYCPIYKEVMMDPHVAADGFSYEREGIEKWLQTGHDTSPMTNLKLNSKILTPNRTLKILIEDWYRER
;
A
#
# COMPACT_ATOMS: atom_id res chain seq x y z
N MET A 1 -4.84 20.82 -21.74
CA MET A 1 -4.80 20.44 -20.31
C MET A 1 -6.10 19.72 -19.99
N ALA A 2 -6.05 18.53 -19.40
CA ALA A 2 -7.28 17.83 -19.01
C ALA A 2 -7.97 18.64 -17.90
N ARG A 3 -9.17 19.15 -18.17
CA ARG A 3 -9.99 19.91 -17.23
C ARG A 3 -10.55 18.93 -16.19
N LEU A 4 -10.45 19.27 -14.90
CA LEU A 4 -11.15 18.52 -13.86
C LEU A 4 -12.67 18.55 -14.14
N LYS A 5 -13.35 17.42 -13.96
CA LYS A 5 -14.82 17.38 -14.00
C LYS A 5 -15.38 17.90 -12.68
N GLU A 6 -16.31 18.86 -12.76
CA GLU A 6 -17.17 19.20 -11.63
C GLU A 6 -18.40 18.31 -11.71
N TYR A 7 -18.59 17.48 -10.69
CA TYR A 7 -19.71 16.57 -10.55
C TYR A 7 -20.82 17.24 -9.74
N THR A 8 -22.06 17.02 -10.16
CA THR A 8 -23.25 17.39 -9.39
C THR A 8 -23.40 16.50 -8.16
N ALA A 9 -24.15 16.97 -7.15
CA ALA A 9 -24.49 16.13 -6.01
C ALA A 9 -25.22 14.84 -6.44
N GLU A 10 -26.11 14.92 -7.42
CA GLU A 10 -26.86 13.78 -7.96
C GLU A 10 -25.95 12.72 -8.58
N GLU A 11 -24.96 13.12 -9.38
CA GLU A 11 -23.98 12.18 -9.95
C GLU A 11 -23.19 11.45 -8.87
N ILE A 12 -22.81 12.13 -7.79
CA ILE A 12 -22.08 11.52 -6.66
C ILE A 12 -22.98 10.55 -5.87
N VAL A 13 -24.24 10.91 -5.65
CA VAL A 13 -25.22 10.06 -4.98
C VAL A 13 -25.46 8.78 -5.79
N LEU A 14 -25.66 8.91 -7.11
CA LEU A 14 -25.82 7.77 -8.01
C LEU A 14 -24.56 6.90 -8.06
N ALA A 15 -23.39 7.50 -8.20
CA ALA A 15 -22.12 6.77 -8.27
C ALA A 15 -21.83 5.95 -7.00
N THR A 16 -22.33 6.39 -5.85
CA THR A 16 -22.13 5.75 -4.55
C THR A 16 -23.30 4.87 -4.11
N ASP A 17 -24.27 4.60 -4.99
CA ASP A 17 -25.48 3.85 -4.66
C ASP A 17 -26.17 4.41 -3.39
N ASN A 18 -26.43 5.72 -3.41
CA ASN A 18 -26.98 6.46 -2.27
C ASN A 18 -26.15 6.32 -0.98
N PHE A 19 -24.83 6.49 -1.11
CA PHE A 19 -23.85 6.33 -0.02
C PHE A 19 -23.94 4.97 0.67
N SER A 20 -24.16 3.91 -0.11
CA SER A 20 -24.23 2.53 0.38
C SER A 20 -23.02 2.20 1.25
N TRP A 21 -23.27 1.68 2.45
CA TRP A 21 -22.21 1.27 3.38
C TRP A 21 -21.27 0.23 2.77
N ARG A 22 -21.75 -0.57 1.80
CA ARG A 22 -20.97 -1.58 1.07
C ARG A 22 -19.87 -0.99 0.19
N LEU A 23 -20.04 0.27 -0.22
CA LEU A 23 -19.09 1.01 -1.03
C LEU A 23 -18.19 1.90 -0.17
N ARG A 24 -18.43 1.99 1.14
CA ARG A 24 -17.59 2.73 2.06
C ARG A 24 -16.32 1.95 2.33
N SER A 25 -15.16 2.62 2.24
CA SER A 25 -13.89 2.01 2.62
C SER A 25 -13.85 1.77 4.13
N GLU A 26 -13.57 0.53 4.54
CA GLU A 26 -13.44 0.11 5.95
C GLU A 26 -12.20 0.68 6.64
N SER A 27 -11.34 1.36 5.88
CA SER A 27 -10.15 2.04 6.37
C SER A 27 -10.57 3.25 7.23
N VAL A 28 -10.97 2.99 8.47
CA VAL A 28 -11.33 3.98 9.49
C VAL A 28 -10.04 4.50 10.12
N GLY A 29 -9.62 5.69 9.70
CA GLY A 29 -8.57 6.44 10.37
C GLY A 29 -8.10 7.60 9.50
N ILE A 30 -8.05 8.82 10.05
CA ILE A 30 -7.46 10.08 9.52
C ILE A 30 -7.86 10.54 8.08
N TRP A 31 -8.34 9.66 7.21
CA TRP A 31 -8.62 9.89 5.79
C TRP A 31 -9.97 10.55 5.51
N GLY A 32 -10.78 10.79 6.55
CA GLY A 32 -12.19 11.13 6.37
C GLY A 32 -12.98 9.94 5.81
N THR A 33 -14.20 10.20 5.33
CA THR A 33 -15.03 9.16 4.73
C THR A 33 -14.70 9.04 3.23
N VAL A 34 -14.25 7.85 2.80
CA VAL A 34 -13.99 7.53 1.40
C VAL A 34 -14.99 6.48 0.93
N TYR A 35 -15.61 6.72 -0.22
CA TYR A 35 -16.47 5.77 -0.91
C TYR A 35 -15.84 5.35 -2.23
N LYS A 36 -15.94 4.07 -2.56
CA LYS A 36 -15.87 3.60 -3.95
C LYS A 36 -17.14 4.03 -4.67
N GLY A 37 -17.03 4.37 -5.93
CA GLY A 37 -18.20 4.62 -6.78
C GLY A 37 -17.93 4.24 -8.22
N TYR A 38 -18.97 4.35 -9.04
CA TYR A 38 -18.91 4.06 -10.47
C TYR A 38 -19.53 5.20 -11.27
N VAL A 39 -18.82 5.69 -12.28
CA VAL A 39 -19.32 6.68 -13.24
C VAL A 39 -18.99 6.15 -14.63
N ASP A 40 -20.01 5.97 -15.48
CA ASP A 40 -19.85 5.40 -16.83
C ASP A 40 -19.05 4.08 -16.80
N ASP A 41 -19.41 3.18 -15.89
CA ASP A 41 -18.73 1.90 -15.57
C ASP A 41 -17.28 2.00 -15.08
N ALA A 42 -16.70 3.20 -15.00
CA ALA A 42 -15.37 3.42 -14.45
C ALA A 42 -15.42 3.55 -12.92
N ALA A 43 -14.61 2.73 -12.24
CA ALA A 43 -14.47 2.82 -10.79
C ALA A 43 -13.73 4.10 -10.38
N ILE A 44 -14.29 4.82 -9.40
CA ILE A 44 -13.72 6.04 -8.83
C ILE A 44 -13.65 5.96 -7.31
N SER A 45 -12.78 6.77 -6.71
CA SER A 45 -12.70 6.94 -5.25
C SER A 45 -13.14 8.35 -4.87
N ILE A 46 -14.15 8.47 -4.02
CA ILE A 46 -14.77 9.73 -3.63
C ILE A 46 -14.44 10.00 -2.17
N LYS A 47 -13.71 11.08 -1.90
CA LYS A 47 -13.27 11.47 -0.57
C LYS A 47 -13.99 12.73 -0.11
N PHE A 48 -14.75 12.62 0.96
CA PHE A 48 -15.49 13.74 1.56
C PHE A 48 -14.60 14.52 2.52
N LEU A 49 -14.73 15.84 2.49
CA LEU A 49 -14.04 16.74 3.41
C LEU A 49 -14.97 17.12 4.56
N THR A 50 -14.44 17.16 5.77
CA THR A 50 -15.19 17.61 6.95
C THR A 50 -15.23 19.13 6.99
N SER A 51 -16.38 19.71 6.65
CA SER A 51 -16.69 21.15 6.78
C SER A 51 -15.59 22.11 6.32
N PRO A 52 -15.07 22.00 5.08
CA PRO A 52 -14.01 22.88 4.61
C PRO A 52 -14.53 24.30 4.36
N GLU A 53 -13.72 25.31 4.69
CA GLU A 53 -13.98 26.68 4.24
C GLU A 53 -13.98 26.76 2.71
N GLU A 54 -14.94 27.50 2.13
CA GLU A 54 -15.12 27.64 0.68
C GLU A 54 -13.84 28.10 -0.05
N ARG A 55 -13.12 29.05 0.54
CA ARG A 55 -11.86 29.56 -0.02
C ARG A 55 -10.78 28.48 -0.06
N VAL A 56 -10.70 27.67 0.99
CA VAL A 56 -9.75 26.56 1.09
C VAL A 56 -10.11 25.48 0.08
N PHE A 57 -11.39 25.11 -0.03
CA PHE A 57 -11.87 24.14 -1.01
C PHE A 57 -11.50 24.54 -2.45
N ASN A 58 -11.84 25.76 -2.86
CA ASN A 58 -11.57 26.26 -4.21
C ASN A 58 -10.07 26.36 -4.52
N TYR A 59 -9.26 26.70 -3.52
CA TYR A 59 -7.80 26.67 -3.65
C TYR A 59 -7.29 25.24 -3.88
N MET A 60 -7.76 24.29 -3.08
CA MET A 60 -7.40 22.88 -3.18
C MET A 60 -7.78 22.28 -4.54
N VAL A 61 -8.99 22.56 -5.06
CA VAL A 61 -9.42 22.14 -6.40
C VAL A 61 -8.43 22.61 -7.48
N LYS A 62 -8.06 23.90 -7.46
CA LYS A 62 -7.15 24.48 -8.45
C LYS A 62 -5.80 23.79 -8.41
N SER A 63 -5.24 23.62 -7.22
CA SER A 63 -3.87 23.13 -7.12
C SER A 63 -3.73 21.62 -7.23
N LEU A 64 -4.66 20.84 -6.65
CA LEU A 64 -4.70 19.38 -6.83
C LEU A 64 -4.96 19.00 -8.28
N GLY A 65 -5.81 19.75 -8.99
CA GLY A 65 -6.11 19.50 -10.40
C GLY A 65 -4.90 19.60 -11.33
N LEU A 66 -3.88 20.36 -10.92
CA LEU A 66 -2.65 20.50 -11.69
C LEU A 66 -1.66 19.35 -11.43
N ILE A 67 -1.84 18.54 -10.38
CA ILE A 67 -0.88 17.50 -9.99
C ILE A 67 -1.04 16.29 -10.91
N ARG A 68 0.07 15.91 -11.56
CA ARG A 68 0.15 14.71 -12.40
C ARG A 68 1.51 14.07 -12.19
N HIS A 69 1.51 12.86 -11.64
CA HIS A 69 2.70 12.06 -11.39
C HIS A 69 2.31 10.58 -11.26
N PRO A 70 3.08 9.63 -11.83
CA PRO A 70 2.73 8.21 -11.80
C PRO A 70 2.58 7.63 -10.38
N HIS A 71 3.33 8.18 -9.42
CA HIS A 71 3.33 7.75 -8.02
C HIS A 71 2.51 8.68 -7.09
N LEU A 72 1.61 9.50 -7.64
CA LEU A 72 0.63 10.27 -6.86
C LEU A 72 -0.78 9.90 -7.30
N LEU A 73 -1.70 9.82 -6.33
CA LEU A 73 -3.10 9.55 -6.63
C LEU A 73 -3.69 10.71 -7.44
N SER A 74 -4.17 10.43 -8.65
CA SER A 74 -4.64 11.46 -9.58
C SER A 74 -6.06 11.90 -9.26
N MET A 75 -6.27 13.21 -9.09
CA MET A 75 -7.59 13.81 -9.00
C MET A 75 -8.24 13.89 -10.39
N LEU A 76 -9.45 13.34 -10.50
CA LEU A 76 -10.25 13.33 -11.72
C LEU A 76 -11.29 14.46 -11.72
N GLY A 77 -11.79 14.81 -10.53
CA GLY A 77 -12.78 15.87 -10.39
C GLY A 77 -13.15 16.18 -8.94
N PHE A 78 -14.23 16.93 -8.76
CA PHE A 78 -14.72 17.39 -7.45
C PHE A 78 -16.22 17.63 -7.49
N CYS A 79 -16.85 17.74 -6.32
CA CYS A 79 -18.23 18.22 -6.16
C CYS A 79 -18.25 19.35 -5.13
N SER A 80 -18.65 20.55 -5.58
CA SER A 80 -18.72 21.74 -4.72
C SER A 80 -19.87 21.71 -3.74
N GLU A 81 -20.98 21.07 -4.09
CA GLU A 81 -22.19 20.95 -3.26
C GLU A 81 -21.94 20.04 -2.05
N LEU A 82 -21.34 18.86 -2.30
CA LEU A 82 -21.06 17.86 -1.27
C LEU A 82 -19.66 17.96 -0.65
N LYS A 83 -18.86 18.94 -1.09
CA LYS A 83 -17.46 19.16 -0.65
C LYS A 83 -16.63 17.87 -0.69
N CYS A 84 -16.59 17.23 -1.85
CA CYS A 84 -15.81 16.02 -2.05
C CYS A 84 -14.86 16.10 -3.26
N PHE A 85 -13.82 15.27 -3.23
CA PHE A 85 -12.87 15.09 -4.32
C PHE A 85 -13.00 13.69 -4.90
N VAL A 86 -12.93 13.62 -6.24
CA VAL A 86 -13.02 12.38 -7.00
C VAL A 86 -11.64 12.04 -7.55
N TYR A 87 -11.16 10.86 -7.20
CA TYR A 87 -9.86 10.33 -7.59
C TYR A 87 -10.00 9.07 -8.44
N GLU A 88 -8.92 8.70 -9.13
CA GLU A 88 -8.79 7.36 -9.71
C GLU A 88 -9.00 6.28 -8.63
N HIS A 89 -9.63 5.17 -8.99
CA HIS A 89 -9.71 4.00 -8.12
C HIS A 89 -8.56 3.04 -8.43
N ILE A 90 -7.81 2.65 -7.41
CA ILE A 90 -6.76 1.64 -7.54
C ILE A 90 -7.33 0.31 -7.04
N GLU A 91 -7.69 -0.55 -7.98
CA GLU A 91 -8.23 -1.87 -7.67
C GLU A 91 -7.24 -2.70 -6.87
N TYR A 92 -7.76 -3.41 -5.87
CA TYR A 92 -6.98 -4.30 -4.98
C TYR A 92 -5.80 -3.60 -4.29
N SER A 93 -5.84 -2.28 -4.18
CA SER A 93 -4.80 -1.54 -3.48
C SER A 93 -4.87 -1.73 -1.98
N ARG A 94 -3.71 -1.71 -1.34
CA ARG A 94 -3.57 -1.80 0.10
C ARG A 94 -2.66 -0.71 0.62
N VAL A 95 -2.87 -0.32 1.87
CA VAL A 95 -1.99 0.65 2.52
C VAL A 95 -0.64 0.02 2.80
N LEU A 96 0.46 0.74 2.56
CA LEU A 96 1.82 0.22 2.69
C LEU A 96 2.08 -0.45 4.04
N HIS A 97 1.51 0.09 5.11
CA HIS A 97 1.58 -0.50 6.46
C HIS A 97 1.14 -1.99 6.49
N GLU A 98 0.11 -2.36 5.74
CA GLU A 98 -0.37 -3.74 5.66
C GLU A 98 0.49 -4.60 4.74
N VAL A 99 0.98 -4.02 3.64
CA VAL A 99 1.82 -4.74 2.68
C VAL A 99 3.15 -5.15 3.31
N VAL A 100 3.74 -4.28 4.15
CA VAL A 100 4.98 -4.59 4.88
C VAL A 100 4.81 -5.80 5.82
N LYS A 101 3.60 -6.07 6.32
CA LYS A 101 3.32 -7.25 7.17
C LYS A 101 3.30 -8.57 6.40
N GLN A 102 3.23 -8.55 5.07
CA GLN A 102 3.13 -9.74 4.24
C GLN A 102 4.46 -10.13 3.59
N ASN A 103 5.56 -10.04 4.33
CA ASN A 103 6.88 -10.53 3.91
C ASN A 103 7.34 -10.02 2.52
N LEU A 104 7.21 -8.70 2.29
CA LEU A 104 7.71 -8.02 1.10
C LEU A 104 9.20 -8.36 0.85
N HIS A 105 9.56 -8.79 -0.36
CA HIS A 105 10.95 -9.08 -0.71
C HIS A 105 11.80 -7.79 -0.79
N TRP A 106 13.10 -7.86 -0.49
CA TRP A 106 13.98 -6.69 -0.42
C TRP A 106 13.99 -5.84 -1.70
N HIS A 107 13.88 -6.48 -2.87
CA HIS A 107 13.86 -5.82 -4.17
C HIS A 107 12.61 -4.93 -4.33
N ASP A 108 11.44 -5.45 -3.96
CA ASP A 108 10.20 -4.69 -4.03
C ASP A 108 10.17 -3.54 -3.01
N ARG A 109 10.80 -3.73 -1.84
CA ARG A 109 10.98 -2.63 -0.87
C ARG A 109 11.81 -1.49 -1.45
N ILE A 110 12.86 -1.80 -2.23
CA ILE A 110 13.65 -0.77 -2.94
C ILE A 110 12.79 -0.06 -3.99
N ARG A 111 11.99 -0.81 -4.77
CA ARG A 111 11.09 -0.23 -5.78
C ARG A 111 10.08 0.73 -5.14
N ILE A 112 9.38 0.28 -4.11
CA ILE A 112 8.43 1.09 -3.34
C ILE A 112 9.10 2.36 -2.78
N ALA A 113 10.29 2.23 -2.17
CA ALA A 113 11.03 3.38 -1.66
C ALA A 113 11.41 4.37 -2.78
N ASN A 114 11.78 3.89 -3.96
CA ASN A 114 12.11 4.72 -5.11
C ASN A 114 10.87 5.46 -5.67
N ASP A 115 9.73 4.77 -5.78
CA ASP A 115 8.45 5.35 -6.21
C ASP A 115 8.03 6.52 -5.29
N ILE A 116 8.09 6.30 -3.97
CA ILE A 116 7.79 7.31 -2.95
C ILE A 116 8.78 8.49 -3.06
N CYS A 117 10.06 8.21 -3.25
CA CYS A 117 11.10 9.24 -3.41
C CYS A 117 10.82 10.16 -4.60
N SER A 118 10.42 9.56 -5.73
CA SER A 118 10.07 10.27 -6.97
C SER A 118 8.88 11.20 -6.76
N ALA A 119 7.79 10.67 -6.18
CA ALA A 119 6.60 11.45 -5.85
C ALA A 119 6.89 12.60 -4.87
N LEU A 120 7.67 12.33 -3.83
CA LEU A 120 8.02 13.33 -2.83
C LEU A 120 8.86 14.46 -3.43
N SER A 121 9.83 14.14 -4.29
CA SER A 121 10.63 15.14 -4.99
C SER A 121 9.76 16.04 -5.88
N TYR A 122 8.74 15.48 -6.54
CA TYR A 122 7.79 16.25 -7.33
C TYR A 122 7.00 17.23 -6.46
N ILE A 123 6.46 16.77 -5.32
CA ILE A 123 5.70 17.62 -4.39
C ILE A 123 6.56 18.74 -3.84
N ILE A 124 7.76 18.42 -3.32
CA ILE A 124 8.68 19.41 -2.75
C ILE A 124 9.09 20.46 -3.79
N LYS A 125 9.32 20.06 -5.05
CA LYS A 125 9.63 20.99 -6.14
C LYS A 125 8.46 21.95 -6.39
N ARG A 126 7.23 21.45 -6.36
CA ARG A 126 6.01 22.26 -6.50
C ARG A 126 5.75 23.18 -5.32
N ALA A 127 6.01 22.70 -4.10
CA ALA A 127 5.82 23.44 -2.86
C ALA A 127 6.57 24.79 -2.84
N ARG A 128 7.63 24.92 -3.66
CA ARG A 128 8.40 26.16 -3.85
C ARG A 128 7.70 27.21 -4.71
N CYS A 129 6.77 26.80 -5.56
CA CYS A 129 6.01 27.68 -6.46
C CYS A 129 4.59 27.91 -5.92
N GLU A 130 3.99 26.90 -5.29
CA GLU A 130 2.69 26.97 -4.63
C GLU A 130 2.81 26.36 -3.23
N PRO A 131 2.35 27.02 -2.14
CA PRO A 131 2.58 26.61 -0.75
C PRO A 131 1.71 25.40 -0.34
N ILE A 132 1.92 24.28 -1.00
CA ILE A 132 1.11 23.08 -0.87
C ILE A 132 2.03 21.94 -0.48
N VAL A 133 1.79 21.40 0.71
CA VAL A 133 2.60 20.35 1.30
C VAL A 133 1.76 19.15 1.69
N PRO A 134 2.39 17.97 1.79
CA PRO A 134 1.76 16.86 2.47
C PRO A 134 1.34 17.29 3.88
N ASP A 135 0.08 17.05 4.23
CA ASP A 135 -0.38 17.27 5.59
C ASP A 135 0.38 16.36 6.57
N TYR A 136 0.67 15.13 6.11
CA TYR A 136 1.54 14.18 6.77
C TYR A 136 1.92 13.02 5.80
N LEU A 137 3.20 12.84 5.44
CA LEU A 137 3.60 11.62 4.72
C LEU A 137 3.66 10.47 5.72
N ASN A 138 3.00 9.34 5.46
CA ASN A 138 3.16 8.15 6.27
C ASN A 138 2.81 6.88 5.50
N ALA A 139 3.11 5.71 6.07
CA ALA A 139 2.81 4.42 5.46
C ALA A 139 1.30 4.18 5.25
N SER A 140 0.43 4.88 5.98
CA SER A 140 -1.02 4.83 5.80
C SER A 140 -1.45 5.64 4.56
N ASN A 141 -0.76 6.72 4.24
CA ASN A 141 -1.06 7.57 3.09
C ASN A 141 -0.46 7.07 1.76
N ILE A 142 0.04 5.84 1.73
CA ILE A 142 0.63 5.23 0.54
C ILE A 142 -0.18 4.00 0.19
N LEU A 143 -0.79 4.04 -1.00
CA LEU A 143 -1.46 2.91 -1.60
C LEU A 143 -0.46 2.14 -2.46
N VAL A 144 -0.48 0.82 -2.35
CA VAL A 144 0.33 -0.09 -3.15
C VAL A 144 -0.62 -0.96 -3.94
N ASP A 145 -0.45 -0.99 -5.27
CA ASP A 145 -1.28 -1.82 -6.16
C ASP A 145 -0.78 -3.28 -6.23
N ARG A 146 -1.50 -4.12 -6.97
CA ARG A 146 -1.15 -5.54 -7.18
C ARG A 146 0.21 -5.77 -7.88
N HIS A 147 0.76 -4.75 -8.54
CA HIS A 147 2.06 -4.79 -9.21
C HIS A 147 3.18 -4.17 -8.34
N LEU A 148 2.85 -3.87 -7.08
CA LEU A 148 3.71 -3.24 -6.08
C LEU A 148 4.17 -1.84 -6.46
N ASN A 149 3.40 -1.12 -7.30
CA ASN A 149 3.64 0.30 -7.54
C ASN A 149 3.07 1.11 -6.38
N ALA A 150 3.87 2.00 -5.82
CA ALA A 150 3.43 2.87 -4.74
C ALA A 150 2.84 4.18 -5.30
N LYS A 151 1.67 4.57 -4.79
CA LYS A 151 1.03 5.86 -5.04
C LYS A 151 0.73 6.57 -3.73
N ILE A 152 1.23 7.79 -3.58
CA ILE A 152 0.94 8.60 -2.39
C ILE A 152 -0.43 9.26 -2.53
N ASN A 153 -1.32 8.96 -1.60
CA ASN A 153 -2.59 9.63 -1.39
C ASN A 153 -2.38 10.80 -0.42
N VAL A 154 -1.85 11.89 -0.94
CA VAL A 154 -1.53 13.05 -0.11
C VAL A 154 -2.78 13.90 0.09
N VAL A 155 -3.26 14.00 1.33
CA VAL A 155 -4.01 15.20 1.74
C VAL A 155 -3.01 16.33 1.70
N LEU A 156 -3.06 17.11 0.63
CA LEU A 156 -2.25 18.31 0.56
C LEU A 156 -2.94 19.39 1.39
N LYS A 157 -2.17 20.16 2.15
CA LYS A 157 -2.68 21.34 2.85
C LYS A 157 -1.95 22.57 2.35
N ARG A 158 -2.66 23.70 2.37
CA ARG A 158 -2.01 24.99 2.25
C ARG A 158 -1.17 25.21 3.51
N CYS A 159 0.11 25.53 3.32
CA CYS A 159 1.01 25.87 4.41
C CYS A 159 1.85 27.07 3.98
N ASP A 160 1.61 28.23 4.59
CA ASP A 160 2.30 29.47 4.21
C ASP A 160 3.82 29.41 4.47
N LYS A 161 4.27 28.48 5.33
CA LYS A 161 5.70 28.19 5.61
C LYS A 161 5.94 26.68 5.69
N PRO A 162 6.11 26.00 4.55
CA PRO A 162 6.28 24.55 4.53
C PRO A 162 7.62 24.13 5.14
N ASP A 163 7.61 23.26 6.16
CA ASP A 163 8.82 22.61 6.66
C ASP A 163 9.20 21.41 5.78
N LEU A 164 9.80 21.70 4.64
CA LEU A 164 10.26 20.69 3.68
C LEU A 164 11.30 19.73 4.30
N ALA A 165 11.98 20.12 5.39
CA ALA A 165 12.92 19.23 6.07
C ALA A 165 12.18 18.10 6.82
N TRP A 166 10.95 18.35 7.29
CA TRP A 166 10.12 17.34 7.93
C TRP A 166 9.72 16.22 6.95
N ASP A 167 9.32 16.58 5.73
CA ASP A 167 8.95 15.58 4.72
C ASP A 167 10.13 14.68 4.33
N VAL A 168 11.33 15.28 4.21
CA VAL A 168 12.58 14.55 3.94
C VAL A 168 12.90 13.58 5.08
N LYS A 169 12.77 14.02 6.34
CA LYS A 169 13.00 13.16 7.52
C LYS A 169 12.00 12.00 7.54
N THR A 170 10.75 12.29 7.28
CA THR A 170 9.66 11.31 7.23
C THR A 170 9.91 10.24 6.16
N PHE A 171 10.42 10.62 4.99
CA PHE A 171 10.88 9.66 3.99
C PHE A 171 12.03 8.78 4.52
N GLY A 172 13.01 9.35 5.21
CA GLY A 172 14.10 8.59 5.84
C GLY A 172 13.60 7.53 6.82
N TYR A 173 12.62 7.87 7.66
CA TYR A 173 11.98 6.90 8.56
C TYR A 173 11.20 5.82 7.81
N LEU A 174 10.55 6.16 6.70
CA LEU A 174 9.85 5.18 5.87
C LEU A 174 10.81 4.17 5.25
N VAL A 175 11.94 4.62 4.69
CA VAL A 175 12.97 3.72 4.13
C VAL A 175 13.55 2.81 5.22
N LEU A 176 13.76 3.35 6.42
CA LEU A 176 14.20 2.57 7.57
C LEU A 176 13.16 1.50 7.99
N ASN A 177 11.87 1.84 7.98
CA ASN A 177 10.81 0.88 8.25
C ASN A 177 10.77 -0.24 7.23
N LEU A 178 10.98 0.08 5.95
CA LEU A 178 11.11 -0.91 4.89
C LEU A 178 12.33 -1.82 5.12
N LEU A 179 13.49 -1.27 5.49
CA LEU A 179 14.67 -2.10 5.83
C LEU A 179 14.42 -3.05 7.00
N ASN A 180 13.71 -2.59 8.03
CA ASN A 180 13.53 -3.32 9.29
C ASN A 180 12.24 -4.14 9.36
N GLY A 181 11.35 -4.05 8.36
CA GLY A 181 10.06 -4.76 8.37
C GLY A 181 9.07 -4.22 9.39
N ILE A 182 9.25 -2.97 9.82
CA ILE A 182 8.40 -2.37 10.85
C ILE A 182 7.14 -1.84 10.18
N PRO A 183 5.95 -2.38 10.50
CA PRO A 183 4.71 -1.84 9.97
C PRO A 183 4.36 -0.55 10.72
N GLY A 184 4.51 0.61 10.06
CA GLY A 184 3.79 1.84 10.44
C GLY A 184 4.62 3.01 11.00
N ASN A 185 3.95 3.93 11.67
CA ASN A 185 4.48 5.22 12.15
C ASN A 185 5.25 5.13 13.47
N CYS A 186 5.96 4.02 13.72
CA CYS A 186 6.72 3.82 14.94
C CYS A 186 8.03 4.64 14.97
N PHE A 187 7.92 5.97 14.97
CA PHE A 187 9.06 6.90 15.04
C PHE A 187 9.94 6.66 16.27
N SER A 188 9.35 6.25 17.40
CA SER A 188 10.06 5.96 18.65
C SER A 188 10.87 4.66 18.61
N TYR A 189 10.38 3.62 17.93
CA TYR A 189 11.03 2.30 17.86
C TYR A 189 12.18 2.27 16.85
N CYS A 190 12.08 3.08 15.79
CA CYS A 190 13.10 3.26 14.76
C CYS A 190 14.43 3.78 15.31
N TYR A 191 14.36 4.74 16.24
CA TYR A 191 15.53 5.42 16.77
C TYR A 191 16.41 4.49 17.61
N VAL A 192 15.81 3.52 18.31
CA VAL A 192 16.54 2.54 19.14
C VAL A 192 17.25 1.50 18.25
N ARG A 193 16.58 1.01 17.21
CA ARG A 193 17.10 -0.03 16.30
C ARG A 193 18.19 0.48 15.35
N TRP A 194 18.22 1.80 15.09
CA TRP A 194 19.27 2.51 14.35
C TRP A 194 20.69 2.28 14.91
N PHE A 195 20.81 2.07 16.22
CA PHE A 195 22.11 1.90 16.90
C PHE A 195 22.55 0.44 17.04
N VAL A 196 21.71 -0.53 16.67
CA VAL A 196 21.99 -1.97 16.87
C VAL A 196 22.94 -2.55 15.80
N GLY A 197 23.31 -1.76 14.79
CA GLY A 197 24.13 -2.19 13.67
C GLY A 197 23.28 -2.75 12.52
N LEU A 198 23.72 -2.48 11.28
CA LEU A 198 22.96 -2.80 10.07
C LEU A 198 22.60 -4.30 9.94
N PRO A 199 23.50 -5.27 10.16
CA PRO A 199 23.19 -6.69 9.98
C PRO A 199 22.06 -7.21 10.90
N GLN A 200 22.00 -6.72 12.13
CA GLN A 200 21.01 -7.14 13.13
C GLN A 200 19.65 -6.43 12.95
N GLY A 201 19.65 -5.26 12.32
CA GLY A 201 18.46 -4.45 12.10
C GLY A 201 17.58 -4.94 10.95
N LEU A 202 18.18 -5.55 9.93
CA LEU A 202 17.49 -5.96 8.70
C LEU A 202 16.38 -6.97 8.94
N ASP A 203 15.29 -6.78 8.21
CA ASP A 203 14.17 -7.70 8.21
C ASP A 203 14.54 -9.03 7.56
N LYS A 204 14.52 -10.09 8.36
CA LYS A 204 14.81 -11.45 7.91
C LYS A 204 13.71 -12.03 7.03
N THR A 205 12.50 -11.47 7.07
CA THR A 205 11.39 -11.91 6.23
C THR A 205 11.49 -11.40 4.79
N ALA A 206 12.35 -10.42 4.53
CA ALA A 206 12.53 -9.80 3.21
C ALA A 206 13.41 -10.64 2.26
N GLY A 207 13.75 -11.87 2.63
CA GLY A 207 14.80 -12.66 1.99
C GLY A 207 16.20 -12.15 2.37
N GLN A 208 17.22 -12.64 1.64
CA GLN A 208 18.60 -12.26 1.89
C GLN A 208 18.92 -10.91 1.24
N TRP A 209 18.99 -9.86 2.05
CA TRP A 209 19.43 -8.53 1.62
C TRP A 209 20.86 -8.55 1.06
N PRO A 210 21.09 -7.98 -0.15
CA PRO A 210 22.42 -7.62 -0.59
C PRO A 210 22.97 -6.51 0.32
N MET A 211 24.05 -6.81 1.05
CA MET A 211 24.58 -5.91 2.08
C MET A 211 25.02 -4.56 1.52
N ASP A 212 25.52 -4.51 0.29
CA ASP A 212 25.91 -3.26 -0.37
C ASP A 212 24.70 -2.36 -0.66
N LEU A 213 23.54 -2.92 -1.05
CA LEU A 213 22.31 -2.18 -1.25
C LEU A 213 21.71 -1.73 0.09
N ALA A 214 21.70 -2.61 1.09
CA ALA A 214 21.26 -2.29 2.44
C ALA A 214 22.05 -1.13 3.05
N GLU A 215 23.38 -1.11 2.86
CA GLU A 215 24.24 -0.02 3.34
C GLU A 215 23.99 1.29 2.59
N LYS A 216 23.81 1.23 1.27
CA LYS A 216 23.46 2.41 0.46
C LYS A 216 22.11 3.01 0.88
N LEU A 217 21.10 2.17 1.14
CA LEU A 217 19.81 2.61 1.68
C LEU A 217 19.95 3.21 3.08
N MET A 218 20.72 2.59 3.98
CA MET A 218 20.98 3.14 5.31
C MET A 218 21.65 4.53 5.23
N ASN A 219 22.56 4.73 4.29
CA ASN A 219 23.17 6.03 4.03
C ASN A 219 22.18 7.07 3.49
N VAL A 220 21.15 6.65 2.74
CA VAL A 220 20.03 7.52 2.36
C VAL A 220 19.22 7.89 3.61
N CYS A 221 18.86 6.92 4.46
CA CYS A 221 18.14 7.16 5.70
C CYS A 221 18.86 8.19 6.59
N ARG A 222 20.16 7.99 6.82
CA ARG A 222 21.00 8.90 7.62
C ARG A 222 20.94 10.34 7.11
N ARG A 223 21.14 10.52 5.81
CA ARG A 223 21.09 11.87 5.20
C ARG A 223 19.72 12.52 5.31
N CYS A 224 18.65 11.74 5.23
CA CYS A 224 17.29 12.24 5.39
C CYS A 224 17.00 12.68 6.84
N VAL A 225 17.39 11.87 7.83
CA VAL A 225 17.15 12.14 9.26
C VAL A 225 18.02 13.29 9.77
N ASP A 226 19.29 13.34 9.37
CA ASP A 226 20.24 14.39 9.75
C ASP A 226 20.02 15.72 9.02
N CYS A 227 18.93 15.84 8.24
CA CYS A 227 18.61 17.07 7.53
C CYS A 227 18.39 18.23 8.52
N ASN A 228 19.39 19.11 8.62
CA ASN A 228 19.34 20.29 9.50
C ASN A 228 18.36 21.33 8.95
N PRO A 229 17.29 21.70 9.69
CA PRO A 229 16.32 22.71 9.27
C PRO A 229 16.88 24.13 9.09
N ARG A 230 18.12 24.39 9.53
CA ARG A 230 18.76 25.71 9.46
C ARG A 230 19.74 25.89 8.29
N ASP A 231 20.04 24.83 7.53
CA ASP A 231 20.97 24.89 6.39
C ASP A 231 20.21 25.04 5.07
N ASP A 232 20.02 26.29 4.64
CA ASP A 232 19.19 26.65 3.48
C ASP A 232 19.79 26.18 2.14
N PHE A 233 21.11 26.07 2.04
CA PHE A 233 21.78 25.55 0.84
C PHE A 233 21.54 24.05 0.67
N ARG A 234 21.64 23.27 1.76
CA ARG A 234 21.36 21.82 1.72
C ARG A 234 19.90 21.51 1.44
N LYS A 235 18.94 22.29 1.95
CA LYS A 235 17.50 22.07 1.67
C LYS A 235 17.16 22.11 0.18
N LYS A 236 17.83 22.95 -0.60
CA LYS A 236 17.52 23.10 -2.03
C LYS A 236 17.87 21.85 -2.83
N TYR A 237 18.99 21.20 -2.50
CA TYR A 237 19.58 20.12 -3.28
C TYR A 237 19.48 18.73 -2.63
N ILE A 238 19.09 18.64 -1.36
CA ILE A 238 19.03 17.36 -0.65
C ILE A 238 18.17 16.34 -1.40
N MET A 239 16.96 16.71 -1.82
CA MET A 239 16.09 15.79 -2.57
C MET A 239 16.68 15.40 -3.92
N VAL A 240 17.39 16.30 -4.62
CA VAL A 240 18.06 15.95 -5.88
C VAL A 240 19.13 14.87 -5.64
N ILE A 241 19.88 15.01 -4.54
CA ILE A 241 20.90 14.03 -4.14
C ILE A 241 20.25 12.70 -3.72
N ILE A 242 19.16 12.75 -2.96
CA ILE A 242 18.44 11.55 -2.49
C ILE A 242 17.81 10.81 -3.67
N VAL A 243 17.14 11.51 -4.60
CA VAL A 243 16.57 10.91 -5.82
C VAL A 243 17.65 10.24 -6.65
N LYS A 244 18.79 10.91 -6.89
CA LYS A 244 19.90 10.31 -7.63
C LYS A 244 20.36 9.01 -6.98
N LYS A 245 20.62 9.02 -5.68
CA LYS A 245 21.03 7.82 -4.93
C LYS A 245 19.98 6.71 -4.99
N MET A 246 18.71 7.05 -4.81
CA MET A 246 17.62 6.06 -4.85
C MET A 246 17.49 5.43 -6.23
N ASN A 247 17.72 6.19 -7.31
CA ASN A 247 17.74 5.66 -8.67
C ASN A 247 18.94 4.74 -8.89
N ASP A 248 20.15 5.14 -8.47
CA ASP A 248 21.35 4.31 -8.56
C ASP A 248 21.19 2.98 -7.77
N ILE A 249 20.52 3.01 -6.61
CA ILE A 249 20.22 1.82 -5.80
C ILE A 249 19.22 0.92 -6.53
N ARG A 250 18.14 1.50 -7.07
CA ARG A 250 17.12 0.76 -7.81
C ARG A 250 17.70 0.08 -9.06
N GLU A 251 18.49 0.79 -9.85
CA GLU A 251 19.10 0.25 -11.07
C GLU A 251 19.98 -0.96 -10.75
N LYS A 252 20.84 -0.86 -9.73
CA LYS A 252 21.66 -1.99 -9.26
C LYS A 252 20.83 -3.14 -8.73
N ALA A 253 19.74 -2.85 -8.03
CA ALA A 253 18.81 -3.88 -7.56
C ALA A 253 18.16 -4.62 -8.73
N ASP A 254 17.72 -3.90 -9.75
CA ASP A 254 17.13 -4.46 -10.97
C ASP A 254 18.16 -5.30 -11.75
N GLU A 255 19.40 -4.84 -11.86
CA GLU A 255 20.52 -5.59 -12.48
C GLU A 255 20.80 -6.90 -11.74
N MET A 256 20.82 -6.90 -10.41
CA MET A 256 21.06 -8.13 -9.62
C MET A 256 19.97 -9.17 -9.84
N VAL A 257 18.71 -8.74 -9.96
CA VAL A 257 17.58 -9.64 -10.24
C VAL A 257 17.62 -10.14 -11.68
N ARG A 258 17.94 -9.28 -12.66
CA ARG A 258 18.10 -9.69 -14.07
C ARG A 258 19.30 -10.61 -14.29
N GLY A 259 20.43 -10.37 -13.62
CA GLY A 259 21.64 -11.18 -13.75
C GLY A 259 21.47 -12.61 -13.25
N ARG A 260 20.60 -12.83 -12.25
CA ARG A 260 20.20 -14.18 -11.81
C ARG A 260 19.34 -14.92 -12.84
N ALA A 261 18.69 -14.20 -13.76
CA ALA A 261 17.92 -14.81 -14.84
C ALA A 261 18.80 -15.30 -16.02
N GLY A 262 20.11 -15.01 -16.02
CA GLY A 262 21.03 -15.32 -17.13
C GLY A 262 21.87 -16.60 -17.00
N THR A 263 21.72 -17.40 -15.93
CA THR A 263 22.54 -18.61 -15.68
C THR A 263 21.73 -19.90 -15.53
N TYR A 264 20.51 -19.98 -16.05
CA TYR A 264 19.69 -21.21 -15.96
C TYR A 264 18.72 -21.41 -17.14
N ASP A 265 19.18 -21.21 -18.38
CA ASP A 265 18.44 -21.72 -19.54
C ASP A 265 18.77 -23.21 -19.73
N LEU A 266 18.11 -24.03 -18.91
CA LEU A 266 17.60 -25.37 -19.26
C LEU A 266 16.51 -25.89 -18.29
N VAL A 267 16.04 -25.10 -17.30
CA VAL A 267 14.79 -25.37 -16.57
C VAL A 267 14.11 -24.05 -16.19
N THR A 268 13.61 -23.31 -17.17
CA THR A 268 12.83 -22.08 -16.95
C THR A 268 11.61 -22.04 -17.86
N SER A 269 10.57 -22.75 -17.42
CA SER A 269 9.18 -22.41 -17.74
C SER A 269 8.37 -22.36 -16.45
N GLY A 270 8.00 -21.15 -16.02
CA GLY A 270 7.18 -20.79 -14.83
C GLY A 270 7.92 -19.74 -13.97
N ARG A 271 7.71 -18.41 -14.05
CA ARG A 271 6.50 -17.58 -13.83
C ARG A 271 5.77 -17.91 -12.52
N ASP A 272 5.71 -16.89 -11.65
CA ASP A 272 4.87 -16.71 -10.45
C ASP A 272 5.07 -17.68 -9.27
N GLN A 273 5.47 -17.17 -8.10
CA GLN A 273 5.47 -17.94 -6.84
C GLN A 273 4.58 -17.31 -5.76
N ASP A 274 3.38 -16.92 -6.20
CA ASP A 274 2.16 -17.05 -5.38
C ASP A 274 1.01 -17.71 -6.21
N SER A 275 1.34 -18.30 -7.37
CA SER A 275 0.39 -18.98 -8.26
C SER A 275 0.44 -20.52 -8.19
N ASP A 276 1.36 -21.09 -7.41
CA ASP A 276 1.62 -22.54 -7.39
C ASP A 276 1.05 -23.25 -6.14
N ILE A 277 0.40 -22.52 -5.23
CA ILE A 277 -0.41 -23.17 -4.20
C ILE A 277 -1.72 -23.56 -4.88
N PRO A 278 -2.01 -24.85 -5.08
CA PRO A 278 -3.25 -25.27 -5.71
C PRO A 278 -4.44 -24.67 -4.98
N THR A 279 -5.38 -24.07 -5.71
CA THR A 279 -6.49 -23.30 -5.12
C THR A 279 -7.30 -24.08 -4.08
N GLN A 280 -7.33 -25.41 -4.20
CA GLN A 280 -7.95 -26.32 -3.24
C GLN A 280 -7.30 -26.31 -1.84
N PHE A 281 -6.11 -25.74 -1.68
CA PHE A 281 -5.42 -25.62 -0.40
C PHE A 281 -5.87 -24.42 0.42
N TYR A 282 -6.51 -23.42 -0.21
CA TYR A 282 -6.97 -22.22 0.47
C TYR A 282 -8.31 -22.42 1.17
N CYS A 283 -8.40 -21.94 2.40
CA CYS A 283 -9.64 -21.84 3.15
C CYS A 283 -10.56 -20.77 2.51
N PRO A 284 -11.78 -21.12 2.11
CA PRO A 284 -12.78 -20.16 1.65
C PRO A 284 -13.08 -18.98 2.57
N ILE A 285 -13.00 -19.18 3.89
CA ILE A 285 -13.35 -18.16 4.90
C ILE A 285 -12.16 -17.23 5.13
N TYR A 286 -10.98 -17.79 5.39
CA TYR A 286 -9.80 -17.02 5.78
C TYR A 286 -8.93 -16.56 4.61
N LYS A 287 -9.11 -17.17 3.43
CA LYS A 287 -8.28 -16.91 2.24
C LYS A 287 -6.77 -17.16 2.46
N GLU A 288 -6.46 -18.06 3.38
CA GLU A 288 -5.11 -18.55 3.73
C GLU A 288 -5.06 -20.07 3.51
N VAL A 289 -3.86 -20.66 3.42
CA VAL A 289 -3.69 -22.12 3.27
C VAL A 289 -4.19 -22.84 4.52
N MET A 290 -4.99 -23.89 4.33
CA MET A 290 -5.57 -24.68 5.42
C MET A 290 -4.50 -25.48 6.15
N MET A 291 -4.47 -25.36 7.47
CA MET A 291 -3.63 -26.14 8.38
C MET A 291 -4.40 -27.34 8.95
N ASP A 292 -5.71 -27.21 9.15
CA ASP A 292 -6.58 -28.30 9.61
C ASP A 292 -7.88 -28.41 8.77
N PRO A 293 -7.80 -28.85 7.51
CA PRO A 293 -8.94 -28.83 6.59
C PRO A 293 -10.07 -29.78 7.02
N HIS A 294 -11.30 -29.27 7.06
CA HIS A 294 -12.54 -30.01 7.37
C HIS A 294 -13.60 -29.78 6.29
N VAL A 295 -14.27 -30.86 5.88
CA VAL A 295 -15.35 -30.84 4.88
C VAL A 295 -16.69 -30.58 5.58
N ALA A 296 -17.46 -29.61 5.07
CA ALA A 296 -18.85 -29.39 5.47
C ALA A 296 -19.84 -30.12 4.53
N ALA A 297 -21.13 -30.10 4.86
CA ALA A 297 -22.17 -30.82 4.09
C ALA A 297 -22.37 -30.35 2.64
N ASP A 298 -21.78 -29.21 2.27
CA ASP A 298 -21.73 -28.68 0.90
C ASP A 298 -20.58 -29.26 0.06
N GLY A 299 -19.72 -30.09 0.65
CA GLY A 299 -18.58 -30.73 -0.01
C GLY A 299 -17.32 -29.86 -0.10
N PHE A 300 -17.35 -28.63 0.41
CA PHE A 300 -16.16 -27.77 0.45
C PHE A 300 -15.34 -28.00 1.71
N SER A 301 -14.03 -27.82 1.58
CA SER A 301 -13.09 -27.88 2.71
C SER A 301 -12.82 -26.48 3.25
N TYR A 302 -12.76 -26.37 4.57
CA TYR A 302 -12.53 -25.12 5.30
C TYR A 302 -11.49 -25.36 6.40
N GLU A 303 -10.82 -24.30 6.85
CA GLU A 303 -10.06 -24.35 8.09
C GLU A 303 -11.02 -24.64 9.26
N ARG A 304 -10.67 -25.61 10.11
CA ARG A 304 -11.54 -26.13 11.16
C ARG A 304 -12.10 -25.03 12.04
N GLU A 305 -11.21 -24.18 12.55
CA GLU A 305 -11.58 -23.09 13.46
C GLU A 305 -12.59 -22.12 12.79
N GLY A 306 -12.39 -21.85 11.50
CA GLY A 306 -13.26 -20.94 10.74
C GLY A 306 -14.66 -21.46 10.57
N ILE A 307 -14.80 -22.71 10.16
CA ILE A 307 -16.12 -23.31 9.93
C ILE A 307 -16.84 -23.64 11.24
N GLU A 308 -16.12 -24.05 12.29
CA GLU A 308 -16.71 -24.24 13.63
C GLU A 308 -17.26 -22.92 14.18
N LYS A 309 -16.48 -21.84 14.09
CA LYS A 309 -16.91 -20.50 14.52
C LYS A 309 -18.11 -20.01 13.72
N TRP A 310 -18.11 -20.20 12.40
CA TRP A 310 -19.24 -19.84 11.53
C TRP A 310 -20.55 -20.53 11.97
N LEU A 311 -20.50 -21.83 12.28
CA LEU A 311 -21.68 -22.58 12.74
C LEU A 311 -22.10 -22.20 14.17
N GLN A 312 -21.14 -21.88 15.03
CA GLN A 312 -21.40 -21.45 16.42
C GLN A 312 -22.03 -20.07 16.52
N THR A 313 -21.75 -19.15 15.59
CA THR A 313 -22.38 -17.81 15.56
C THR A 313 -23.83 -17.83 15.05
N GLY A 314 -24.41 -19.02 14.86
CA GLY A 314 -25.81 -19.21 14.51
C GLY A 314 -26.08 -19.36 13.01
N HIS A 315 -25.06 -19.28 12.15
CA HIS A 315 -25.26 -19.55 10.72
C HIS A 315 -25.52 -21.04 10.47
N ASP A 316 -26.41 -21.32 9.52
CA ASP A 316 -26.69 -22.66 9.00
C ASP A 316 -26.50 -22.74 7.48
N THR A 317 -25.75 -21.80 6.89
CA THR A 317 -25.46 -21.70 5.46
C THR A 317 -23.99 -21.99 5.14
N SER A 318 -23.73 -22.38 3.89
CA SER A 318 -22.40 -22.60 3.31
C SER A 318 -21.66 -21.27 3.19
N PRO A 319 -20.45 -21.11 3.76
CA PRO A 319 -19.64 -19.91 3.57
C PRO A 319 -19.21 -19.67 2.11
N MET A 320 -19.22 -20.71 1.26
CA MET A 320 -18.86 -20.60 -0.16
C MET A 320 -20.03 -20.22 -1.06
N THR A 321 -21.20 -20.81 -0.84
CA THR A 321 -22.35 -20.68 -1.76
C THR A 321 -23.50 -19.89 -1.18
N ASN A 322 -23.47 -19.60 0.12
CA ASN A 322 -24.56 -19.00 0.89
C ASN A 322 -25.88 -19.81 0.87
N LEU A 323 -25.83 -21.09 0.48
CA LEU A 323 -26.96 -22.02 0.53
C LEU A 323 -27.02 -22.73 1.89
N LYS A 324 -28.22 -23.10 2.35
CA LYS A 324 -28.40 -23.81 3.62
C LYS A 324 -27.69 -25.17 3.62
N LEU A 325 -26.95 -25.47 4.68
CA LEU A 325 -26.25 -26.75 4.85
C LEU A 325 -27.23 -27.84 5.31
N ASN A 326 -27.19 -29.00 4.66
CA ASN A 326 -28.03 -30.15 5.01
C ASN A 326 -27.63 -30.79 6.35
N SER A 327 -26.41 -30.53 6.83
CA SER A 327 -25.90 -30.98 8.13
C SER A 327 -24.83 -30.02 8.64
N LYS A 328 -24.74 -29.89 9.96
CA LYS A 328 -23.69 -29.10 10.65
C LYS A 328 -22.49 -29.96 11.08
N ILE A 329 -22.48 -31.25 10.74
CA ILE A 329 -21.38 -32.16 11.06
C ILE A 329 -20.20 -31.84 10.12
N LEU A 330 -19.02 -31.67 10.70
CA LEU A 330 -17.77 -31.44 9.99
C LEU A 330 -16.93 -32.72 9.99
N THR A 331 -16.39 -33.08 8.83
CA THR A 331 -15.56 -34.28 8.68
C THR A 331 -14.11 -33.88 8.38
N PRO A 332 -13.10 -34.33 9.14
CA PRO A 332 -11.70 -34.01 8.85
C PRO A 332 -11.27 -34.47 7.45
N ASN A 333 -10.69 -33.58 6.64
CA ASN A 333 -10.16 -33.90 5.31
C ASN A 333 -8.68 -34.29 5.40
N ARG A 334 -8.41 -35.49 5.89
CA ARG A 334 -7.04 -35.99 6.09
C ARG A 334 -6.23 -36.04 4.79
N THR A 335 -6.89 -36.34 3.66
CA THR A 335 -6.24 -36.39 2.34
C THR A 335 -5.73 -35.02 1.93
N LEU A 336 -6.56 -33.98 2.04
CA LEU A 336 -6.15 -32.61 1.71
C LEU A 336 -5.05 -32.11 2.65
N LYS A 337 -5.11 -32.48 3.93
CA LYS A 337 -4.06 -32.15 4.91
C LYS A 337 -2.70 -32.73 4.51
N ILE A 338 -2.65 -34.02 4.14
CA ILE A 338 -1.42 -34.67 3.69
C ILE A 338 -0.89 -34.01 2.41
N LEU A 339 -1.77 -33.71 1.44
CA LEU A 339 -1.37 -33.03 0.19
C LEU A 339 -0.76 -31.64 0.44
N ILE A 340 -1.30 -30.89 1.40
CA ILE A 340 -0.76 -29.57 1.79
C ILE A 340 0.61 -29.75 2.47
N GLU A 341 0.73 -30.69 3.40
CA GLU A 341 1.98 -30.96 4.11
C GLU A 341 3.09 -31.46 3.17
N ASP A 342 2.77 -32.34 2.22
CA ASP A 342 3.72 -32.84 1.23
C ASP A 342 4.17 -31.73 0.27
N TRP A 343 3.25 -30.86 -0.15
CA TRP A 343 3.58 -29.69 -0.95
C TRP A 343 4.54 -28.72 -0.25
N TYR A 344 4.45 -28.58 1.08
CA TYR A 344 5.41 -27.80 1.86
C TYR A 344 6.76 -28.49 2.05
N ARG A 345 6.83 -29.83 1.96
CA ARG A 345 8.08 -30.61 2.11
C ARG A 345 8.89 -30.70 0.82
N GLU A 346 8.25 -30.55 -0.33
CA GLU A 346 8.87 -30.63 -1.66
C GLU A 346 9.45 -29.29 -2.15
N ARG A 347 9.49 -28.27 -1.28
CA ARG A 347 10.05 -26.93 -1.49
C ARG A 347 11.06 -26.59 -0.40
#